data_AF-A0A3B1DBT1-F1
#
_entry.id   AF-A0A3B1DBT1-F1
#
_cell.length_a   1.000
_cell.length_b   1.000
_cell.length_c   1.000
_cell.angle_alpha   90.00
_cell.angle_beta   90.00
_cell.angle_gamma   90.00
#
_symmetry.space_group_name_H-M   'P 1'
#
loop_
_entity.id
_entity.type
_entity.pdbx_description
1 polymer ?
#
loop_
_entity_poly.entity_id
_entity_poly.type
_entity_poly.pdbx_seq_one_letter_code
_entity_poly.pdbx_strand_id
1 'polypeptide(L)' 'MRRVIAVIGGRRVKKGLLLMAEDVGRLIAERGAVLLCGGLGGIMEASAKGAKEAGGL' A
#
# COMPACT_ATOMS: atom_id res chain seq x y z
N MET A 1 15.71 -0.69 -13.56
CA MET A 1 15.29 -1.53 -12.43
C MET A 1 14.03 -0.95 -11.81
N ARG A 2 13.04 -1.78 -11.43
CA ARG A 2 11.88 -1.31 -10.66
C ARG A 2 12.27 -1.23 -9.18
N ARG A 3 11.93 -0.12 -8.51
CA ARG A 3 12.13 0.04 -7.07
C ARG A 3 11.08 -0.80 -6.34
N VAL A 4 11.48 -1.50 -5.28
CA VAL A 4 10.57 -2.26 -4.41
C VAL A 4 10.46 -1.50 -3.09
N ILE A 5 9.24 -1.21 -2.65
CA ILE A 5 8.98 -0.45 -1.43
C ILE A 5 8.15 -1.32 -0.50
N ALA A 6 8.71 -1.62 0.68
CA ALA A 6 8.02 -2.38 1.71
C ALA A 6 7.14 -1.47 2.56
N VAL A 7 5.85 -1.81 2.72
CA VAL A 7 4.91 -1.12 3.60
C VAL A 7 4.57 -2.01 4.79
N ILE A 8 4.80 -1.50 6.00
CA ILE A 8 4.51 -2.18 7.26
C ILE A 8 3.61 -1.31 8.12
N GLY A 9 2.62 -1.93 8.76
CA GLY A 9 1.75 -1.24 9.71
C GLY A 9 0.80 -2.18 10.44
N GLY A 10 0.06 -1.61 11.40
CA GLY A 10 -0.82 -2.38 12.29
C GLY A 10 -2.10 -2.88 11.64
N ARG A 11 -2.64 -3.98 12.18
CA ARG A 11 -3.93 -4.57 11.76
C ARG A 11 -5.15 -3.80 12.26
N ARG A 12 -5.07 -3.23 13.47
CA ARG A 12 -6.14 -2.44 14.10
C ARG A 12 -5.67 -1.00 14.25
N VAL A 13 -6.17 -0.13 13.40
CA VAL A 13 -5.77 1.29 13.34
C VAL A 13 -7.00 2.17 13.12
N LYS A 14 -6.85 3.48 13.37
CA LYS A 14 -7.91 4.46 13.08
C LYS A 14 -8.16 4.54 11.57
N LYS A 15 -9.41 4.80 11.17
CA LYS A 15 -9.82 4.90 9.75
C LYS A 15 -8.95 5.85 8.92
N GLY A 16 -8.53 6.99 9.49
CA GLY A 16 -7.66 7.94 8.80
C GLY A 16 -6.31 7.36 8.37
N LEU A 17 -5.74 6.42 9.14
CA LEU A 17 -4.49 5.75 8.78
C LEU A 17 -4.68 4.75 7.63
N LEU A 18 -5.86 4.15 7.50
CA LEU A 18 -6.17 3.27 6.37
C LEU A 18 -6.27 4.07 5.06
N LEU A 19 -6.90 5.25 5.09
CA LEU A 19 -6.97 6.14 3.93
C LEU A 19 -5.57 6.59 3.49
N MET A 20 -4.72 6.98 4.45
CA MET A 20 -3.33 7.32 4.16
C MET A 20 -2.55 6.13 3.57
N ALA A 21 -2.77 4.92 4.08
CA ALA A 21 -2.12 3.71 3.57
C ALA A 21 -2.55 3.41 2.12
N GLU A 22 -3.82 3.58 1.80
CA GLU A 22 -4.35 3.47 0.43
C GLU A 22 -3.70 4.49 -0.51
N ASP A 23 -3.61 5.76 -0.08
CA ASP A 23 -2.91 6.79 -0.85
C ASP A 23 -1.43 6.45 -1.07
N VAL A 24 -0.73 5.92 -0.06
CA VAL A 24 0.67 5.45 -0.19
C VAL A 24 0.77 4.35 -1.25
N GLY A 25 -0.13 3.37 -1.22
CA GLY A 25 -0.18 2.31 -2.24
C GLY A 25 -0.34 2.85 -3.65
N ARG A 26 -1.32 3.76 -3.83
CA ARG A 26 -1.58 4.44 -5.11
C ARG A 26 -0.34 5.17 -5.62
N LEU A 27 0.30 5.94 -4.75
CA LEU A 27 1.49 6.74 -5.04
C LEU A 27 2.74 5.90 -5.38
N ILE A 28 2.87 4.70 -4.82
CA ILE A 28 3.94 3.75 -5.15
C ILE A 28 3.73 3.24 -6.58
N ALA A 29 2.51 2.81 -6.91
CA ALA A 29 2.14 2.30 -8.22
C ALA A 29 2.30 3.36 -9.33
N GLU A 30 1.77 4.57 -9.11
CA GLU A 30 1.89 5.71 -10.05
C GLU A 30 3.34 6.07 -10.38
N ARG A 31 4.27 5.82 -9.45
CA ARG A 31 5.72 6.06 -9.65
C ARG A 31 6.45 4.88 -10.31
N GLY A 32 5.74 3.83 -10.71
CA GLY A 32 6.31 2.63 -11.34
C GLY A 32 7.13 1.75 -10.39
N ALA A 33 6.93 1.90 -9.08
CA ALA A 33 7.52 1.03 -8.06
C ALA A 33 6.59 -0.15 -7.74
N VAL A 34 7.16 -1.22 -7.19
CA VAL A 34 6.44 -2.40 -6.71
C VAL A 34 6.20 -2.25 -5.20
N LEU A 35 4.96 -2.46 -4.78
CA LEU A 35 4.59 -2.53 -3.36
C LEU A 35 4.86 -3.94 -2.83
N LEU A 36 5.58 -4.03 -1.71
CA LEU A 36 5.76 -5.26 -0.96
C LEU A 36 5.11 -5.10 0.41
N CYS A 37 4.28 -6.06 0.81
CA CYS A 37 3.70 -6.08 2.16
C CYS A 37 3.51 -7.51 2.66
N GLY A 38 3.21 -7.68 3.95
CA GLY A 38 2.98 -8.99 4.57
C GLY A 38 1.62 -9.63 4.27
N GLY A 39 0.76 -9.00 3.47
CA GLY A 39 -0.49 -9.60 2.97
C GLY A 39 -1.61 -9.83 4.00
N LEU A 40 -1.56 -9.16 5.16
CA LEU A 40 -2.64 -9.20 6.16
C LEU A 40 -3.55 -7.96 6.05
N GLY A 41 -4.61 -7.92 6.88
CA GLY A 41 -5.54 -6.80 6.95
C GLY A 41 -4.96 -5.51 7.57
N GLY A 42 -5.74 -4.43 7.51
CA GLY A 42 -5.36 -3.13 8.09
C GLY A 42 -4.48 -2.32 7.13
N ILE A 43 -3.35 -1.80 7.60
CA ILE A 43 -2.46 -0.95 6.78
C ILE A 43 -1.98 -1.66 5.50
N MET A 44 -1.60 -2.94 5.61
CA MET A 44 -1.06 -3.69 4.47
C MET A 44 -2.13 -3.88 3.38
N GLU A 45 -3.32 -4.35 3.76
CA GLU A 45 -4.48 -4.47 2.86
C GLU A 45 -4.86 -3.14 2.21
N ALA A 46 -4.94 -2.05 2.99
CA ALA A 46 -5.25 -0.73 2.45
C ALA A 46 -4.19 -0.26 1.43
N SER A 47 -2.91 -0.46 1.72
CA SER A 47 -1.84 -0.13 0.78
C SER A 47 -1.85 -0.99 -0.49
N ALA A 48 -2.13 -2.29 -0.37
CA ALA A 48 -2.27 -3.18 -1.51
C ALA A 48 -3.48 -2.80 -2.37
N LYS A 49 -4.60 -2.39 -1.75
CA LYS A 49 -5.79 -1.87 -2.43
C LYS A 49 -5.43 -0.65 -3.30
N GLY A 50 -4.79 0.36 -2.72
CA GLY A 50 -4.42 1.56 -3.46
C GLY A 50 -3.44 1.29 -4.60
N ALA A 51 -2.45 0.42 -4.39
CA ALA A 51 -1.52 0.03 -5.46
C ALA A 51 -2.24 -0.70 -6.60
N LYS A 52 -3.16 -1.62 -6.27
CA LYS A 52 -3.94 -2.39 -7.25
C LYS A 52 -4.87 -1.49 -8.07
N GLU A 53 -5.55 -0.54 -7.43
CA GLU A 53 -6.43 0.42 -8.09
C GLU A 53 -5.68 1.33 -9.07
N ALA A 54 -4.42 1.67 -8.79
CA ALA A 54 -3.54 2.39 -9.71
C ALA A 54 -2.86 1.50 -10.77
N GLY A 55 -3.22 0.21 -10.88
CA GLY A 55 -2.63 -0.71 -11.85
C GLY A 55 -1.19 -1.14 -11.52
N GLY A 56 -0.76 -0.92 -10.27
CA GLY A 56 0.53 -1.36 -9.75
C GLY A 56 0.57 -2.84 -9.39
N LEU A 57 1.78 -3.28 -9.01
CA LEU A 57 2.06 -4.57 -8.42
C LEU A 57 2.35 -4.41 -6.93
#